data_AF-A0A947AZK6-F1
#
_entry.id   AF-A0A947AZK6-F1
#
_cell.length_a   1.000
_cell.length_b   1.000
_cell.length_c   1.000
_cell.angle_alpha   90.00
_cell.angle_beta   90.00
_cell.angle_gamma   90.00
#
_symmetry.space_group_name_H-M   'P 1'
#
loop_
_entity.id
_entity.type
_entity.pdbx_description
1 polymer ?
#
loop_
_entity_poly.entity_id
_entity_poly.type
_entity_poly.pdbx_seq_one_letter_code
_entity_poly.pdbx_strand_id
1 'polypeptide(L)'
;PPMHTSALCLGINEAILLRGKLAEAEIEVFARNVEDFRQEQDSALKGLERIEISDATVSSVEAVDNQNLELTISSNGSETSKVFEMIVLITQPQLSNEVKQMSKDLDLSLNYASFLAEGEGSVLLTTDNETVKLAAKS
;
A
#
# COMPACT_ATOMS: atom_id res chain seq x y z
N PRO A 1 9.01 8.61 -2.58
CA PRO A 1 7.59 8.73 -3.01
C PRO A 1 6.64 8.47 -1.83
N PRO A 2 5.57 9.27 -1.66
CA PRO A 2 4.47 8.91 -0.76
C PRO A 2 3.85 7.57 -1.19
N MET A 3 3.31 6.82 -0.24
CA MET A 3 2.63 5.56 -0.54
C MET A 3 1.34 5.86 -1.31
N HIS A 4 1.06 5.14 -2.40
CA HIS A 4 -0.22 5.29 -3.10
C HIS A 4 -1.36 4.80 -2.20
N THR A 5 -2.47 5.56 -2.12
CA THR A 5 -3.66 5.27 -1.30
C THR A 5 -4.14 3.82 -1.48
N SER A 6 -4.22 3.33 -2.72
CA SER A 6 -4.63 1.95 -3.01
C SER A 6 -3.75 0.88 -2.35
N ALA A 7 -2.44 1.10 -2.24
CA ALA A 7 -1.55 0.15 -1.57
C ALA A 7 -1.80 0.12 -0.06
N LEU A 8 -2.05 1.28 0.55
CA LEU A 8 -2.41 1.40 1.96
C LEU A 8 -3.78 0.76 2.25
N CYS A 9 -4.79 0.99 1.39
CA CYS A 9 -6.09 0.30 1.46
C CYS A 9 -5.93 -1.23 1.47
N LEU A 10 -5.16 -1.77 0.53
CA LEU A 10 -4.93 -3.21 0.45
C LEU A 10 -4.26 -3.75 1.71
N GLY A 11 -3.23 -3.07 2.22
CA GLY A 11 -2.56 -3.47 3.46
C GLY A 11 -3.50 -3.49 4.67
N ILE A 12 -4.37 -2.49 4.79
CA ILE A 12 -5.36 -2.43 5.88
C ILE A 12 -6.42 -3.52 5.73
N ASN A 13 -6.90 -3.79 4.52
CA ASN A 13 -7.84 -4.89 4.27
C ASN A 13 -7.25 -6.25 4.69
N GLU A 14 -5.98 -6.51 4.36
CA GLU A 14 -5.30 -7.73 4.81
C GLU A 14 -5.13 -7.78 6.33
N ALA A 15 -4.85 -6.65 6.99
CA ALA A 15 -4.82 -6.57 8.45
C ALA A 15 -6.18 -6.92 9.08
N ILE A 16 -7.29 -6.44 8.51
CA ILE A 16 -8.65 -6.77 8.93
C ILE A 16 -8.92 -8.27 8.77
N LEU A 17 -8.56 -8.84 7.61
CA LEU A 17 -8.72 -10.27 7.35
C LEU A 17 -7.86 -11.13 8.29
N LEU A 18 -6.65 -10.67 8.61
CA LEU A 18 -5.75 -11.33 9.55
C LEU A 18 -6.36 -11.37 10.95
N ARG A 19 -6.96 -10.27 11.43
CA ARG A 19 -7.68 -10.22 12.72
C ARG A 19 -8.83 -11.23 12.79
N GLY A 20 -9.50 -11.49 11.65
CA GLY A 20 -10.52 -12.55 11.56
C GLY A 20 -9.98 -13.96 11.81
N LYS A 21 -8.67 -14.18 11.62
CA LYS A 21 -7.99 -15.47 11.85
C LYS A 21 -7.20 -15.50 13.17
N LEU A 22 -6.66 -14.35 13.56
CA LEU A 22 -5.85 -14.13 14.77
C LEU A 22 -6.48 -13.00 15.60
N ALA A 23 -7.53 -13.34 16.33
CA ALA A 23 -8.36 -12.37 17.05
C ALA A 23 -7.63 -11.63 18.19
N GLU A 24 -6.43 -12.04 18.56
CA GLU A 24 -5.59 -11.40 19.59
C GLU A 24 -4.37 -10.68 18.99
N ALA A 25 -4.18 -10.70 17.66
CA ALA A 25 -3.05 -10.00 17.04
C ALA A 25 -3.20 -8.48 17.16
N GLU A 26 -2.18 -7.81 17.70
CA GLU A 26 -2.05 -6.35 17.67
C GLU A 26 -1.30 -5.97 16.38
N ILE A 27 -1.90 -5.14 15.54
CA ILE A 27 -1.36 -4.78 14.23
C ILE A 27 -1.09 -3.28 14.20
N GLU A 28 0.14 -2.91 13.82
CA GLU A 28 0.53 -1.52 13.57
C GLU A 28 0.91 -1.32 12.10
N VAL A 29 0.31 -0.32 11.46
CA VAL A 29 0.56 0.05 10.06
C VAL A 29 1.24 1.41 10.03
N PHE A 30 2.49 1.43 9.56
CA PHE A 30 3.29 2.66 9.44
C PHE A 30 3.36 3.11 7.98
N ALA A 31 2.94 4.35 7.73
CA ALA A 31 3.07 4.99 6.43
C ALA A 31 3.25 6.51 6.60
N ARG A 32 3.76 7.17 5.56
CA ARG A 32 3.90 8.64 5.53
C ARG A 32 2.65 9.30 4.98
N ASN A 33 2.30 10.47 5.51
CA ASN A 33 1.22 11.33 5.03
C ASN A 33 -0.14 10.61 5.05
N VAL A 34 -0.47 9.96 6.16
CA VAL A 34 -1.71 9.15 6.25
C VAL A 34 -2.95 9.99 6.55
N GLU A 35 -2.81 11.30 6.77
CA GLU A 35 -3.91 12.17 7.17
C GLU A 35 -5.02 12.25 6.12
N ASP A 36 -4.67 12.48 4.85
CA ASP A 36 -5.64 12.53 3.75
C ASP A 36 -6.39 11.19 3.63
N PHE A 37 -5.67 10.08 3.75
CA PHE A 37 -6.24 8.73 3.75
C PHE A 37 -7.24 8.53 4.90
N ARG A 38 -6.88 8.97 6.12
CA ARG A 38 -7.77 8.86 7.27
C ARG A 38 -9.04 9.66 7.11
N GLN A 39 -8.93 10.87 6.58
CA GLN A 39 -10.10 11.72 6.35
C GLN A 39 -11.02 11.12 5.30
N GLU A 40 -10.46 10.59 4.20
CA GLU A 40 -11.23 9.93 3.15
C GLU A 40 -11.93 8.65 3.64
N GLN A 41 -11.26 7.88 4.50
CA GLN A 41 -11.73 6.58 4.98
C GLN A 41 -12.31 6.60 6.40
N ASP A 42 -12.58 7.78 6.98
CA ASP A 42 -12.94 7.95 8.41
C ASP A 42 -14.06 7.00 8.86
N SER A 43 -15.11 6.87 8.04
CA SER A 43 -16.22 5.97 8.35
C SER A 43 -15.85 4.48 8.36
N ALA A 44 -14.95 4.04 7.49
CA ALA A 44 -14.49 2.66 7.39
C ALA A 44 -13.45 2.33 8.46
N LEU A 45 -12.66 3.32 8.89
CA LEU A 45 -11.69 3.16 9.97
C LEU A 45 -12.34 3.18 11.36
N LYS A 46 -13.53 3.77 11.49
CA LYS A 46 -14.32 3.71 12.73
C LYS A 46 -14.70 2.26 13.05
N GLY A 47 -14.22 1.78 14.20
CA GLY A 47 -14.50 0.43 14.69
C GLY A 47 -13.40 -0.60 14.39
N LEU A 48 -12.27 -0.19 13.81
CA LEU A 48 -11.09 -1.04 13.78
C LEU A 48 -10.56 -1.23 15.21
N GLU A 49 -10.66 -2.45 15.71
CA GLU A 49 -10.08 -2.86 16.98
C GLU A 49 -8.70 -3.48 16.75
N ARG A 50 -7.70 -3.02 17.51
CA ARG A 50 -6.33 -3.57 17.52
C ARG A 50 -5.59 -3.46 16.18
N ILE A 51 -6.02 -2.53 15.34
CA ILE A 51 -5.30 -2.08 14.15
C ILE A 51 -5.02 -0.60 14.33
N GLU A 52 -3.77 -0.26 14.61
CA GLU A 52 -3.32 1.13 14.68
C GLU A 52 -2.66 1.51 13.35
N ILE A 53 -3.10 2.62 12.78
CA ILE A 53 -2.38 3.26 11.68
C ILE A 53 -1.54 4.37 12.32
N SER A 54 -0.32 4.62 11.85
CA SER A 54 0.58 5.65 12.37
C SER A 54 1.28 6.40 11.26
N ASP A 55 1.36 7.73 11.39
CA ASP A 55 2.19 8.55 10.50
C ASP A 55 3.65 8.45 10.95
N ALA A 56 4.43 7.65 10.23
CA ALA A 56 5.83 7.44 10.51
C ALA A 56 6.61 7.01 9.26
N THR A 57 7.90 7.27 9.28
CA THR A 57 8.84 6.75 8.28
C THR A 57 9.63 5.60 8.87
N VAL A 58 9.63 4.44 8.20
CA VAL A 58 10.49 3.32 8.57
C VAL A 58 11.93 3.60 8.13
N SER A 59 12.86 3.55 9.09
CA SER A 59 14.30 3.76 8.87
C SER A 59 15.03 2.44 8.65
N SER A 60 14.77 1.42 9.48
CA SER A 60 15.43 0.11 9.41
C SER A 60 14.55 -1.00 9.97
N VAL A 61 14.89 -2.23 9.56
CA VAL A 61 14.37 -3.47 10.14
C VAL A 61 15.58 -4.37 10.44
N GLU A 62 15.72 -4.79 11.69
CA GLU A 62 16.82 -5.63 12.13
C GLU A 62 16.30 -6.85 12.87
N ALA A 63 16.96 -8.00 12.70
CA ALA A 63 16.64 -9.19 13.48
C ALA A 63 17.21 -9.05 14.89
N VAL A 64 16.40 -9.38 15.89
CA VAL A 64 16.80 -9.41 17.29
C VAL A 64 16.67 -10.83 17.86
N ASP A 65 17.00 -11.00 19.13
CA ASP A 65 16.89 -12.29 19.80
C ASP A 65 15.46 -12.87 19.70
N ASN A 66 15.36 -14.20 19.79
CA ASN A 66 14.11 -14.95 19.70
C ASN A 66 13.37 -14.86 18.36
N GLN A 67 14.07 -14.60 17.25
CA GLN A 67 13.50 -14.52 15.90
C GLN A 67 12.52 -13.36 15.69
N ASN A 68 12.51 -12.39 16.62
CA ASN A 68 11.73 -11.17 16.47
C ASN A 68 12.48 -10.17 15.57
N LEU A 69 11.76 -9.13 15.15
CA LEU A 69 12.26 -8.05 14.31
C LEU A 69 12.08 -6.72 15.03
N GLU A 70 13.14 -5.94 15.13
CA GLU A 70 13.07 -4.56 15.58
C GLU A 70 12.89 -3.62 14.38
N LEU A 71 11.85 -2.80 14.43
CA LEU A 71 11.52 -1.76 13.46
C LEU A 71 11.89 -0.41 14.05
N THR A 72 12.79 0.30 13.39
CA THR A 72 13.11 1.69 13.73
C THR A 72 12.22 2.61 12.89
N ILE A 73 11.46 3.47 13.57
CA ILE A 73 10.56 4.44 12.95
C ILE A 73 10.92 5.85 13.38
N SER A 74 10.73 6.80 12.48
CA SER A 74 10.81 8.24 12.77
C SER A 74 9.45 8.91 12.58
N SER A 75 9.03 9.65 13.60
CA SER A 75 7.80 10.44 13.58
C SER A 75 8.05 11.77 14.30
N ASN A 76 7.62 12.88 13.70
CA ASN A 76 7.79 14.24 14.25
C ASN A 76 9.22 14.60 14.70
N GLY A 77 10.23 14.10 13.99
CA GLY A 77 11.64 14.35 14.28
C GLY A 77 12.21 13.56 15.47
N SER A 78 11.42 12.66 16.06
CA SER A 78 11.88 11.68 17.05
C SER A 78 12.00 10.32 16.39
N GLU A 79 13.02 9.56 16.79
CA GLU A 79 13.24 8.19 16.36
C GLU A 79 12.96 7.25 17.53
N THR A 80 12.24 6.17 17.25
CA THR A 80 11.84 5.17 18.24
C THR A 80 11.92 3.78 17.61
N SER A 81 12.25 2.78 18.42
CA SER A 81 12.30 1.38 17.99
C SER A 81 11.19 0.58 18.65
N LYS A 82 10.60 -0.36 17.89
CA LYS A 82 9.56 -1.29 18.35
C LYS A 82 9.88 -2.70 17.89
N VAL A 83 9.62 -3.69 18.74
CA VAL A 83 9.86 -5.11 18.43
C VAL A 83 8.55 -5.79 18.02
N PHE A 84 8.59 -6.53 16.91
CA PHE A 84 7.48 -7.26 16.34
C PHE A 84 7.86 -8.72 16.08
N GLU A 85 6.90 -9.63 16.19
CA GLU A 85 7.07 -11.05 15.82
C GLU A 85 7.08 -11.25 14.30
N MET A 86 6.41 -10.35 13.56
CA MET A 86 6.33 -10.38 12.11
C MET A 86 6.23 -8.95 11.55
N ILE A 87 6.99 -8.68 10.50
CA ILE A 87 6.90 -7.43 9.74
C ILE A 87 6.51 -7.76 8.30
N VAL A 88 5.51 -7.05 7.79
CA VAL A 88 5.03 -7.18 6.42
C VAL A 88 5.34 -5.90 5.66
N LEU A 89 6.06 -6.03 4.54
CA LEU A 89 6.34 -4.90 3.65
C LEU A 89 5.21 -4.74 2.63
N ILE A 90 4.43 -3.66 2.76
CA ILE A 90 3.43 -3.29 1.75
C ILE A 90 4.17 -2.71 0.54
N THR A 91 4.17 -3.44 -0.56
CA THR A 91 4.78 -3.00 -1.81
C THR A 91 3.74 -2.35 -2.73
N GLN A 92 4.15 -1.31 -3.46
CA GLN A 92 3.29 -0.72 -4.48
C GLN A 92 3.25 -1.62 -5.72
N PRO A 93 2.06 -1.92 -6.29
CA PRO A 93 1.95 -2.70 -7.51
C PRO A 93 2.81 -2.11 -8.62
N GLN A 94 3.83 -2.82 -9.09
CA GLN A 94 4.67 -2.33 -10.19
C GLN A 94 4.08 -2.79 -11.53
N LEU A 95 4.10 -1.92 -12.54
CA LEU A 95 3.90 -2.38 -13.91
C LEU A 95 4.96 -3.42 -14.25
N SER A 96 4.53 -4.53 -14.82
CA SER A 96 5.45 -5.56 -15.28
C SER A 96 6.38 -4.98 -16.35
N ASN A 97 7.59 -5.55 -16.45
CA ASN A 97 8.57 -5.07 -17.43
C ASN A 97 8.06 -5.22 -18.87
N GLU A 98 7.22 -6.22 -19.12
CA GLU A 98 6.57 -6.50 -20.39
C GLU A 98 5.59 -5.39 -20.76
N VAL A 99 4.77 -4.92 -19.81
CA VAL A 99 3.83 -3.81 -20.06
C VAL A 99 4.60 -2.51 -20.31
N LYS A 100 5.69 -2.27 -19.56
CA LYS A 100 6.57 -1.11 -19.79
C LYS A 100 7.23 -1.16 -21.17
N GLN A 101 7.66 -2.34 -21.61
CA GLN A 101 8.27 -2.50 -22.93
C GLN A 101 7.24 -2.32 -24.04
N MET A 102 6.07 -2.93 -23.90
CA MET A 102 4.97 -2.82 -24.86
C MET A 102 4.48 -1.38 -25.02
N SER A 103 4.44 -0.59 -23.94
CA SER A 103 4.13 0.83 -24.03
C SER A 103 5.14 1.61 -24.86
N LYS A 104 6.44 1.32 -24.71
CA LYS A 104 7.49 1.95 -25.52
C LYS A 104 7.38 1.54 -26.98
N ASP A 105 7.14 0.25 -27.23
CA ASP A 105 7.03 -0.29 -28.58
C ASP A 105 5.81 0.30 -29.34
N LEU A 106 4.76 0.65 -28.60
CA LEU A 106 3.52 1.23 -29.13
C LEU A 106 3.46 2.76 -29.03
N ASP A 107 4.53 3.42 -28.58
CA ASP A 107 4.62 4.88 -28.32
C ASP A 107 3.46 5.43 -27.46
N LEU A 108 3.09 4.67 -26.42
CA LEU A 108 1.99 5.03 -25.52
C LEU A 108 2.53 5.76 -24.28
N SER A 109 1.95 6.92 -23.98
CA SER A 109 2.12 7.56 -22.67
C SER A 109 1.33 6.76 -21.63
N LEU A 110 2.04 6.15 -20.66
CA LEU A 110 1.39 5.43 -19.56
C LEU A 110 1.31 6.33 -18.32
N ASN A 111 0.09 6.73 -17.95
CA ASN A 111 -0.17 7.35 -16.66
C ASN A 111 -0.37 6.26 -15.59
N TYR A 112 0.63 6.03 -14.75
CA TYR A 112 0.58 5.00 -13.70
C TYR A 112 -0.56 5.21 -12.69
N ALA A 113 -0.96 6.45 -12.43
CA ALA A 113 -2.03 6.75 -11.46
C ALA A 113 -3.40 6.30 -11.96
N SER A 114 -3.67 6.33 -13.28
CA SER A 114 -4.97 5.89 -13.82
C SER A 114 -5.15 4.37 -13.73
N PHE A 115 -4.07 3.58 -13.77
CA PHE A 115 -4.13 2.12 -13.57
C PHE A 115 -4.60 1.72 -12.16
N LEU A 116 -4.36 2.56 -11.15
CA LEU A 116 -4.69 2.28 -9.74
C LEU A 116 -5.92 3.04 -9.24
N ALA A 117 -6.32 4.13 -9.91
CA ALA A 117 -7.41 5.01 -9.51
C ALA A 117 -8.76 4.67 -10.16
N GLU A 118 -8.77 4.05 -11.34
CA GLU A 118 -10.01 3.74 -12.06
C GLU A 118 -10.57 2.36 -11.67
N GLY A 119 -10.83 2.22 -10.37
CA GLY A 119 -11.38 1.04 -9.73
C GLY A 119 -12.90 1.08 -9.59
N GLU A 120 -13.65 1.26 -10.69
CA GLU A 120 -15.05 0.84 -10.76
C GLU A 120 -15.37 0.36 -12.19
N GLY A 121 -15.59 -0.95 -12.35
CA GLY A 121 -16.29 -1.56 -13.48
C GLY A 121 -15.84 -1.21 -14.91
N SER A 122 -15.12 -2.13 -15.56
CA SER A 122 -14.93 -2.14 -17.02
C SER A 122 -14.29 -0.86 -17.59
N VAL A 123 -13.10 -0.51 -17.14
CA VAL A 123 -12.37 0.61 -17.75
C VAL A 123 -11.45 0.09 -18.86
N LEU A 124 -11.89 0.33 -20.11
CA LEU A 124 -11.00 0.31 -21.26
C LEU A 124 -9.98 1.42 -21.06
N LEU A 125 -8.72 1.04 -20.83
CA LEU A 125 -7.63 2.00 -20.76
C LEU A 125 -7.50 2.66 -22.14
N THR A 126 -7.79 3.94 -22.20
CA THR A 126 -7.62 4.75 -23.39
C THR A 126 -6.17 5.16 -23.51
N THR A 127 -5.64 5.12 -24.73
CA THR A 127 -4.32 5.63 -25.03
C THR A 127 -4.45 6.86 -25.94
N ASP A 128 -3.44 7.71 -25.98
CA ASP A 128 -3.41 8.87 -26.90
C ASP A 128 -3.49 8.44 -28.37
N ASN A 129 -3.24 7.16 -28.64
CA ASN A 129 -3.51 6.51 -29.90
C ASN A 129 -4.92 5.88 -29.87
N GLU A 130 -5.90 6.56 -30.48
CA GLU A 130 -7.30 6.12 -30.51
C GLU A 130 -7.53 4.70 -31.07
N THR A 131 -6.55 4.14 -31.79
CA THR A 131 -6.62 2.79 -32.35
C THR A 131 -6.22 1.69 -31.37
N VAL A 132 -5.57 2.03 -30.25
CA VAL A 132 -5.06 1.07 -29.27
C VAL A 132 -5.84 1.19 -27.96
N LYS A 133 -6.43 0.09 -27.51
CA LYS A 133 -7.12 -0.03 -26.22
C LYS A 133 -6.48 -1.13 -25.40
N LEU A 134 -6.19 -0.88 -24.13
CA LEU A 134 -5.68 -1.89 -23.21
C LEU A 134 -6.85 -2.39 -22.33
N ALA A 135 -6.93 -3.70 -22.13
CA ALA A 135 -7.93 -4.32 -21.27
C ALA A 135 -7.24 -5.27 -20.28
N ALA A 136 -7.61 -5.18 -19.01
CA ALA A 136 -7.21 -6.16 -18.02
C ALA A 136 -7.93 -7.49 -18.31
N LYS A 137 -7.19 -8.59 -18.35
CA LYS A 137 -7.77 -9.93 -18.50
C LYS A 137 -8.02 -10.51 -17.11
N SER A 138 -9.28 -10.70 -16.76
CA SER A 138 -9.72 -11.46 -15.58
C SER A 138 -9.44 -12.95 -15.73
#